data_AF-A0AAW0ULA3-F1
#
_entry.id   AF-A0AAW0ULA3-F1
#
_cell.length_a   1.000
_cell.length_b   1.000
_cell.length_c   1.000
_cell.angle_alpha   90.00
_cell.angle_beta   90.00
_cell.angle_gamma   90.00
#
_symmetry.space_group_name_H-M   'P 1'
#
loop_
_entity.id
_entity.type
_entity.pdbx_description
1 polymer ?
#
loop_
_entity_poly.entity_id
_entity_poly.type
_entity_poly.pdbx_seq_one_letter_code
_entity_poly.pdbx_strand_id
1 'polypeptide(L)'
;MVYRCEEVLLSYNKFNETKDQWDSIAGHTQKGIGFLEQYGHFVKERCQIELDYARGLRRLVKTYLPKKKECEDPQFTSVKAFRDAVSETADLAGQHEVISENLTTVVLAEIASLIKEMKEDRKKHLADGGRVQQQLSQSLQQLEKSKKNYEKAFREAEKAQENFLKADADLHLSRAEVEKQRMNASIKSQQCEDSKNEYANQLQKTNQLQGDHYNTVMPGIFQGLQDLDEKRINNFKNLLKKSVDIERAVFPIINKCLDGIVSAADSIDEKFDSQLVIERYKSGFTPPGDIPFDDLSTPRQNGDSTPTSHPPIRQDTIKGTISASKLKKRGGIFGIFGSNKEDFSDLPPNQRKKRIQQRIDDVTTKLHQETAAKDGLLKMKEVYEGNPSLGDPMSITGQLSDSCQRIEKLRTELQRYQAMLDDVDGDGIGGGGAASGGPSTPNASLARHHSNVMSPHHHHNGGASPRSSVTSHRTSLSDESLSRSASDSSVCTNPPSNNTTSTTTTTTTSTATNSLHHGRATTTTTTTTTSSTTTNSCGEGGRSAHPDPLPSQGSVLHSSSQLSDACLCLIILTHSLVHTQLENRKILLSHFSLNVSQLFFKGVAY
;
A
#
# COMPACT_ATOMS: atom_id res chain seq x y z
N MET A 1 -42.35 27.86 -30.49
CA MET A 1 -41.41 27.27 -29.52
C MET A 1 -40.30 28.24 -29.10
N VAL A 2 -39.62 28.94 -30.01
CA VAL A 2 -38.46 29.82 -29.69
C VAL A 2 -38.71 30.79 -28.50
N TYR A 3 -39.81 31.55 -28.51
CA TYR A 3 -40.13 32.52 -27.45
C TYR A 3 -40.28 31.96 -26.02
N ARG A 4 -40.36 30.64 -25.83
CA ARG A 4 -40.43 30.04 -24.48
C ARG A 4 -39.06 29.66 -23.88
N CYS A 5 -37.96 29.90 -24.60
CA CYS A 5 -36.61 29.72 -24.05
C CYS A 5 -36.10 30.97 -23.32
N GLU A 6 -36.45 32.18 -23.78
CA GLU A 6 -35.96 33.43 -23.17
C GLU A 6 -36.55 33.70 -21.78
N GLU A 7 -37.85 33.43 -21.58
CA GLU A 7 -38.49 33.52 -20.26
C GLU A 7 -37.87 32.54 -19.23
N VAL A 8 -37.43 31.36 -19.68
CA VAL A 8 -36.79 30.36 -18.82
C VAL A 8 -35.34 30.76 -18.47
N LEU A 9 -34.62 31.38 -19.41
CA LEU A 9 -33.27 31.93 -19.15
C LEU A 9 -33.31 33.14 -18.20
N LEU A 10 -34.33 33.99 -18.29
CA LEU A 10 -34.54 35.10 -17.35
C LEU A 10 -34.83 34.61 -15.92
N SER A 11 -35.34 33.39 -15.75
CA SER A 11 -35.74 32.83 -14.45
C SER A 11 -34.60 32.26 -13.58
N TYR A 12 -33.34 32.27 -14.03
CA TYR A 12 -32.26 31.52 -13.36
C TYR A 12 -30.98 32.31 -13.00
N ASN A 13 -30.95 33.62 -13.24
CA ASN A 13 -29.76 34.46 -12.99
C ASN A 13 -29.77 34.99 -11.54
N LYS A 14 -29.66 34.09 -10.56
CA LYS A 14 -29.95 34.40 -9.16
C LYS A 14 -28.94 35.35 -8.50
N PHE A 15 -27.72 35.45 -9.03
CA PHE A 15 -26.77 36.49 -8.60
C PHE A 15 -27.09 37.89 -9.17
N ASN A 16 -27.92 37.99 -10.22
CA ASN A 16 -28.38 39.26 -10.79
C ASN A 16 -29.57 39.87 -10.05
N GLU A 17 -30.24 39.10 -9.18
CA GLU A 17 -31.20 39.62 -8.19
C GLU A 17 -30.48 40.37 -7.05
N THR A 18 -29.19 40.09 -6.83
CA THR A 18 -28.41 40.53 -5.67
C THR A 18 -27.28 41.49 -6.05
N LYS A 19 -27.60 42.54 -6.83
CA LYS A 19 -26.61 43.47 -7.43
C LYS A 19 -25.79 44.28 -6.41
N ASP A 20 -26.27 44.35 -5.18
CA ASP A 20 -25.66 44.95 -3.99
C ASP A 20 -24.73 43.99 -3.21
N GLN A 21 -24.89 42.68 -3.36
CA GLN A 21 -24.26 41.65 -2.53
C GLN A 21 -22.85 41.23 -3.00
N TRP A 22 -22.06 42.19 -3.50
CA TRP A 22 -20.74 41.94 -4.08
C TRP A 22 -19.80 41.14 -3.16
N ASP A 23 -19.66 41.59 -1.91
CA ASP A 23 -18.78 40.95 -0.93
C ASP A 23 -19.30 39.57 -0.49
N SER A 24 -20.63 39.39 -0.44
CA SER A 24 -21.27 38.11 -0.14
C SER A 24 -20.96 37.07 -1.22
N ILE A 25 -21.04 37.45 -2.51
CA ILE A 25 -20.71 36.58 -3.66
C ILE A 25 -19.20 36.30 -3.72
N ALA A 26 -18.37 37.33 -3.50
CA ALA A 26 -16.92 37.16 -3.41
C ALA A 26 -16.52 36.22 -2.26
N GLY A 27 -17.21 36.28 -1.11
CA GLY A 27 -17.03 35.38 0.02
C GLY A 27 -17.55 33.95 -0.24
N HIS A 28 -18.71 33.80 -0.88
CA HIS A 28 -19.29 32.50 -1.26
C HIS A 28 -18.37 31.72 -2.19
N THR A 29 -17.97 32.33 -3.30
CA THR A 29 -17.06 31.72 -4.29
C THR A 29 -15.71 31.32 -3.67
N GLN A 30 -15.20 32.09 -2.71
CA GLN A 30 -13.98 31.72 -1.97
C GLN A 30 -14.17 30.53 -1.04
N LYS A 31 -15.30 30.47 -0.31
CA LYS A 31 -15.65 29.33 0.56
C LYS A 31 -15.83 28.05 -0.25
N GLY A 32 -16.45 28.15 -1.43
CA GLY A 32 -16.62 27.01 -2.34
C GLY A 32 -15.28 26.45 -2.85
N ILE A 33 -14.31 27.30 -3.17
CA ILE A 33 -12.94 26.85 -3.50
C ILE A 33 -12.27 26.19 -2.29
N GLY A 34 -12.40 26.76 -1.09
CA GLY A 34 -11.85 26.18 0.15
C GLY A 34 -12.46 24.82 0.51
N PHE A 35 -13.73 24.60 0.20
CA PHE A 35 -14.38 23.28 0.35
C PHE A 35 -13.82 22.24 -0.64
N LEU A 36 -13.49 22.64 -1.88
CA LEU A 36 -12.83 21.76 -2.84
C LEU A 36 -11.38 21.43 -2.41
N GLU A 37 -10.67 22.38 -1.79
CA GLU A 37 -9.37 22.14 -1.13
C GLU A 37 -9.52 21.13 0.01
N GLN A 38 -10.53 21.30 0.88
CA GLN A 38 -10.83 20.35 1.95
C GLN A 38 -11.12 18.93 1.43
N TYR A 39 -11.84 18.79 0.32
CA TYR A 39 -12.04 17.48 -0.32
C TYR A 39 -10.74 16.90 -0.87
N GLY A 40 -9.85 17.72 -1.45
CA GLY A 40 -8.50 17.30 -1.84
C GLY A 40 -7.67 16.78 -0.67
N HIS A 41 -7.76 17.41 0.51
CA HIS A 41 -7.13 16.91 1.73
C HIS A 41 -7.71 15.56 2.17
N PHE A 42 -9.04 15.42 2.20
CA PHE A 42 -9.72 14.15 2.52
C PHE A 42 -9.31 13.00 1.58
N VAL A 43 -9.29 13.22 0.26
CA VAL A 43 -8.87 12.18 -0.70
C VAL A 43 -7.39 11.82 -0.49
N LYS A 44 -6.53 12.79 -0.16
CA LYS A 44 -5.11 12.53 0.13
C LYS A 44 -4.89 11.71 1.39
N GLU A 45 -5.62 12.00 2.47
CA GLU A 45 -5.61 11.19 3.69
C GLU A 45 -6.14 9.77 3.43
N ARG A 46 -7.16 9.64 2.58
CA ARG A 46 -7.65 8.32 2.13
C ARG A 46 -6.58 7.54 1.37
N CYS A 47 -5.89 8.13 0.39
CA CYS A 47 -4.77 7.49 -0.31
C CYS A 47 -3.72 6.93 0.67
N GLN A 48 -3.38 7.72 1.70
CA GLN A 48 -2.43 7.29 2.72
C GLN A 48 -2.92 6.04 3.50
N ILE A 49 -4.20 5.99 3.87
CA ILE A 49 -4.81 4.84 4.57
C ILE A 49 -4.75 3.57 3.71
N GLU A 50 -5.10 3.64 2.42
CA GLU A 50 -5.04 2.50 1.50
C GLU A 50 -3.59 1.97 1.37
N LEU A 51 -2.59 2.86 1.27
CA LEU A 51 -1.17 2.47 1.26
C LEU A 51 -0.70 1.89 2.61
N ASP A 52 -1.19 2.40 3.74
CA ASP A 52 -0.85 1.88 5.07
C ASP A 52 -1.44 0.47 5.29
N TYR A 53 -2.66 0.22 4.77
CA TYR A 53 -3.29 -1.10 4.74
C TYR A 53 -2.53 -2.08 3.84
N ALA A 54 -2.22 -1.70 2.59
CA ALA A 54 -1.41 -2.49 1.68
C ALA A 54 -0.02 -2.83 2.25
N ARG A 55 0.66 -1.85 2.85
CA ARG A 55 1.93 -2.06 3.56
C ARG A 55 1.74 -2.93 4.81
N GLY A 56 0.57 -2.94 5.44
CA GLY A 56 0.16 -3.92 6.46
C GLY A 56 0.16 -5.34 5.90
N LEU A 57 -0.64 -5.61 4.86
CA LEU A 57 -0.73 -6.92 4.23
C LEU A 57 0.62 -7.43 3.70
N ARG A 58 1.43 -6.59 3.04
CA ARG A 58 2.77 -7.02 2.58
C ARG A 58 3.75 -7.34 3.70
N ARG A 59 3.62 -6.70 4.88
CA ARG A 59 4.39 -7.09 6.07
C ARG A 59 3.93 -8.45 6.61
N LEU A 60 2.62 -8.72 6.61
CA LEU A 60 2.06 -10.03 6.97
C LEU A 60 2.59 -11.13 6.04
N VAL A 61 2.42 -10.97 4.73
CA VAL A 61 2.93 -11.91 3.71
C VAL A 61 4.43 -12.17 3.89
N LYS A 62 5.24 -11.13 4.04
CA LYS A 62 6.70 -11.24 4.23
C LYS A 62 7.10 -11.96 5.53
N THR A 63 6.23 -12.00 6.54
CA THR A 63 6.46 -12.74 7.79
C THR A 63 6.20 -14.24 7.61
N TYR A 64 5.20 -14.63 6.81
CA TYR A 64 4.77 -16.03 6.67
C TYR A 64 5.29 -16.73 5.40
N LEU A 65 5.79 -16.01 4.41
CA LEU A 65 6.41 -16.61 3.22
C LEU A 65 7.76 -17.27 3.59
N PRO A 66 7.96 -18.58 3.34
CA PRO A 66 9.15 -19.29 3.80
C PRO A 66 10.44 -18.78 3.15
N LYS A 67 11.50 -18.69 3.97
CA LYS A 67 12.84 -18.29 3.49
C LYS A 67 13.48 -19.45 2.73
N LYS A 68 14.08 -19.16 1.56
CA LYS A 68 14.64 -20.12 0.57
C LYS A 68 15.75 -21.09 1.05
N LYS A 69 15.98 -21.27 2.36
CA LYS A 69 17.01 -22.17 2.92
C LYS A 69 16.47 -23.32 3.77
N GLU A 70 15.18 -23.32 4.14
CA GLU A 70 14.63 -24.25 5.14
C GLU A 70 13.49 -25.14 4.63
N CYS A 71 12.96 -24.87 3.43
CA CYS A 71 12.03 -25.75 2.74
C CYS A 71 12.76 -26.67 1.75
N GLU A 72 12.70 -27.98 2.01
CA GLU A 72 12.33 -28.91 0.92
C GLU A 72 10.96 -28.45 0.36
N ASP A 73 10.67 -28.67 -0.93
CA ASP A 73 9.41 -28.21 -1.53
C ASP A 73 8.18 -28.59 -0.70
N PRO A 74 7.14 -27.73 -0.64
CA PRO A 74 5.93 -27.95 0.16
C PRO A 74 5.13 -29.14 -0.39
N GLN A 75 5.60 -30.32 0.01
CA GLN A 75 5.19 -31.65 -0.42
C GLN A 75 3.77 -32.01 0.05
N PHE A 76 3.39 -31.49 1.21
CA PHE A 76 2.05 -31.60 1.77
C PHE A 76 1.12 -30.55 1.15
N THR A 77 -0.02 -30.99 0.63
CA THR A 77 -1.06 -30.17 0.02
C THR A 77 -1.56 -29.09 0.97
N SER A 78 -1.69 -29.41 2.26
CA SER A 78 -1.98 -28.48 3.35
C SER A 78 -0.99 -27.31 3.45
N VAL A 79 0.32 -27.56 3.30
CA VAL A 79 1.37 -26.53 3.34
C VAL A 79 1.41 -25.72 2.04
N LYS A 80 1.16 -26.36 0.89
CA LYS A 80 1.01 -25.69 -0.40
C LYS A 80 -0.20 -24.73 -0.37
N ALA A 81 -1.36 -25.19 0.08
CA ALA A 81 -2.57 -24.38 0.17
C ALA A 81 -2.38 -23.12 1.03
N PHE A 82 -1.71 -23.24 2.18
CA PHE A 82 -1.34 -22.07 3.00
C PHE A 82 -0.42 -21.10 2.25
N ARG A 83 0.61 -21.59 1.55
CA ARG A 83 1.49 -20.76 0.73
C ARG A 83 0.74 -20.02 -0.38
N ASP A 84 -0.18 -20.70 -1.05
CA ASP A 84 -0.97 -20.13 -2.15
C ASP A 84 -1.94 -19.05 -1.63
N ALA A 85 -2.61 -19.28 -0.51
CA ALA A 85 -3.44 -18.26 0.16
C ALA A 85 -2.63 -17.05 0.65
N VAL A 86 -1.38 -17.25 1.09
CA VAL A 86 -0.42 -16.16 1.40
C VAL A 86 0.00 -15.40 0.14
N SER A 87 0.00 -16.04 -1.04
CA SER A 87 0.23 -15.37 -2.33
C SER A 87 -0.95 -14.49 -2.74
N GLU A 88 -2.18 -15.01 -2.69
CA GLU A 88 -3.40 -14.22 -2.98
C GLU A 88 -3.53 -13.01 -2.02
N THR A 89 -3.09 -13.16 -0.77
CA THR A 89 -3.00 -12.04 0.20
C THR A 89 -1.99 -10.96 -0.23
N ALA A 90 -0.96 -11.32 -1.01
CA ALA A 90 0.01 -10.37 -1.57
C ALA A 90 -0.57 -9.58 -2.75
N ASP A 91 -1.38 -10.24 -3.58
CA ASP A 91 -2.06 -9.63 -4.73
C ASP A 91 -3.22 -8.73 -4.28
N LEU A 92 -3.98 -9.12 -3.25
CA LEU A 92 -4.91 -8.22 -2.53
C LEU A 92 -4.21 -6.94 -2.04
N ALA A 93 -2.99 -7.06 -1.51
CA ALA A 93 -2.20 -5.89 -1.10
C ALA A 93 -1.80 -5.00 -2.29
N GLY A 94 -1.56 -5.58 -3.46
CA GLY A 94 -1.37 -4.84 -4.71
C GLY A 94 -2.61 -4.02 -5.09
N GLN A 95 -3.80 -4.61 -5.00
CA GLN A 95 -5.04 -3.94 -5.37
C GLN A 95 -5.35 -2.69 -4.52
N HIS A 96 -5.00 -2.68 -3.23
CA HIS A 96 -5.13 -1.46 -2.40
C HIS A 96 -4.12 -0.36 -2.77
N GLU A 97 -2.92 -0.70 -3.25
CA GLU A 97 -2.03 0.32 -3.82
C GLU A 97 -2.59 0.87 -5.15
N VAL A 98 -3.22 0.02 -5.98
CA VAL A 98 -3.89 0.44 -7.21
C VAL A 98 -5.05 1.41 -6.93
N ILE A 99 -5.81 1.24 -5.83
CA ILE A 99 -6.80 2.25 -5.39
C ILE A 99 -6.09 3.58 -5.11
N SER A 100 -5.05 3.57 -4.27
CA SER A 100 -4.35 4.80 -3.88
C SER A 100 -3.67 5.50 -5.05
N GLU A 101 -3.05 4.75 -5.96
CA GLU A 101 -2.39 5.29 -7.13
C GLU A 101 -3.41 6.00 -8.04
N ASN A 102 -4.52 5.34 -8.36
CA ASN A 102 -5.56 5.95 -9.21
C ASN A 102 -6.28 7.13 -8.53
N LEU A 103 -6.56 7.07 -7.22
CA LEU A 103 -7.08 8.23 -6.48
C LEU A 103 -6.09 9.41 -6.51
N THR A 104 -4.78 9.14 -6.55
CA THR A 104 -3.74 10.17 -6.61
C THR A 104 -3.55 10.73 -8.03
N THR A 105 -3.40 9.87 -9.03
CA THR A 105 -3.09 10.26 -10.42
C THR A 105 -4.29 10.80 -11.18
N VAL A 106 -5.51 10.35 -10.84
CA VAL A 106 -6.76 10.84 -11.44
C VAL A 106 -7.38 11.92 -10.56
N VAL A 107 -7.84 11.56 -9.35
CA VAL A 107 -8.74 12.41 -8.57
C VAL A 107 -8.00 13.60 -7.94
N LEU A 108 -6.85 13.40 -7.29
CA LEU A 108 -6.08 14.52 -6.70
C LEU A 108 -5.48 15.45 -7.77
N ALA A 109 -5.03 14.91 -8.91
CA ALA A 109 -4.51 15.72 -10.01
C ALA A 109 -5.59 16.62 -10.61
N GLU A 110 -6.80 16.08 -10.85
CA GLU A 110 -7.94 16.83 -11.37
C GLU A 110 -8.46 17.87 -10.36
N ILE A 111 -8.50 17.53 -9.06
CA ILE A 111 -8.80 18.49 -7.98
C ILE A 111 -7.79 19.65 -7.98
N ALA A 112 -6.48 19.37 -8.04
CA ALA A 112 -5.45 20.40 -8.02
C ALA A 112 -5.52 21.32 -9.25
N SER A 113 -5.80 20.77 -10.44
CA SER A 113 -5.98 21.54 -11.67
C SER A 113 -7.22 22.43 -11.60
N LEU A 114 -8.36 21.89 -11.13
CA LEU A 114 -9.61 22.62 -10.95
C LEU A 114 -9.48 23.74 -9.90
N ILE A 115 -8.80 23.51 -8.77
CA ILE A 115 -8.55 24.56 -7.76
C ILE A 115 -7.74 25.71 -8.35
N LYS A 116 -6.74 25.42 -9.20
CA LYS A 116 -5.96 26.45 -9.89
C LYS A 116 -6.85 27.27 -10.83
N GLU A 117 -7.58 26.59 -11.71
CA GLU A 117 -8.49 27.21 -12.68
C GLU A 117 -9.52 28.11 -11.99
N MET A 118 -10.23 27.61 -10.97
CA MET A 118 -11.24 28.36 -10.23
C MET A 118 -10.66 29.57 -9.49
N LYS A 119 -9.38 29.55 -9.08
CA LYS A 119 -8.71 30.72 -8.49
C LYS A 119 -8.34 31.76 -9.55
N GLU A 120 -7.92 31.33 -10.74
CA GLU A 120 -7.56 32.21 -11.85
C GLU A 120 -8.79 32.90 -12.46
N ASP A 121 -9.85 32.14 -12.76
CA ASP A 121 -11.14 32.66 -13.23
C ASP A 121 -11.77 33.63 -12.20
N ARG A 122 -11.83 33.23 -10.91
CA ARG A 122 -12.41 34.09 -9.86
C ARG A 122 -11.64 35.40 -9.72
N LYS A 123 -10.31 35.35 -9.78
CA LYS A 123 -9.46 36.56 -9.72
C LYS A 123 -9.76 37.52 -10.87
N LYS A 124 -9.96 36.99 -12.09
CA LYS A 124 -10.34 37.78 -13.27
C LYS A 124 -11.69 38.47 -13.07
N HIS A 125 -12.75 37.73 -12.75
CA HIS A 125 -14.09 38.30 -12.57
C HIS A 125 -14.16 39.34 -11.45
N LEU A 126 -13.47 39.12 -10.32
CA LEU A 126 -13.42 40.10 -9.23
C LEU A 126 -12.62 41.36 -9.60
N ALA A 127 -11.55 41.23 -10.40
CA ALA A 127 -10.79 42.38 -10.89
C ALA A 127 -11.61 43.23 -11.88
N ASP A 128 -12.35 42.60 -12.79
CA ASP A 128 -13.24 43.30 -13.71
C ASP A 128 -14.41 44.00 -12.99
N GLY A 129 -15.04 43.36 -12.00
CA GLY A 129 -16.09 43.97 -11.19
C GLY A 129 -15.60 45.18 -10.40
N GLY A 130 -14.47 45.05 -9.69
CA GLY A 130 -13.85 46.16 -8.96
C GLY A 130 -13.49 47.34 -9.88
N ARG A 131 -12.99 47.05 -11.09
CA ARG A 131 -12.70 48.06 -12.12
C ARG A 131 -13.95 48.85 -12.53
N VAL A 132 -15.07 48.19 -12.82
CA VAL A 132 -16.29 48.88 -13.29
C VAL A 132 -17.07 49.56 -12.16
N GLN A 133 -16.98 49.06 -10.93
CA GLN A 133 -17.44 49.76 -9.72
C GLN A 133 -16.62 51.06 -9.49
N GLN A 134 -15.28 50.98 -9.58
CA GLN A 134 -14.41 52.14 -9.45
C GLN A 134 -14.68 53.18 -10.55
N GLN A 135 -14.89 52.75 -11.79
CA GLN A 135 -15.22 53.61 -12.93
C GLN A 135 -16.53 54.38 -12.70
N LEU A 136 -17.59 53.72 -12.21
CA LEU A 136 -18.86 54.39 -11.88
C LEU A 136 -18.68 55.37 -10.71
N SER A 137 -17.97 54.98 -9.65
CA SER A 137 -17.67 55.84 -8.49
C SER A 137 -16.92 57.12 -8.88
N GLN A 138 -15.92 57.02 -9.78
CA GLN A 138 -15.21 58.18 -10.31
C GLN A 138 -16.11 59.10 -11.14
N SER A 139 -17.01 58.55 -11.97
CA SER A 139 -17.96 59.36 -12.74
C SER A 139 -18.94 60.12 -11.84
N LEU A 140 -19.45 59.47 -10.79
CA LEU A 140 -20.33 60.10 -9.79
C LEU A 140 -19.61 61.22 -9.02
N GLN A 141 -18.33 61.04 -8.67
CA GLN A 141 -17.53 62.09 -8.02
C GLN A 141 -17.28 63.30 -8.95
N GLN A 142 -16.98 63.06 -10.24
CA GLN A 142 -16.80 64.14 -11.22
C GLN A 142 -18.13 64.86 -11.53
N LEU A 143 -19.25 64.14 -11.57
CA LEU A 143 -20.59 64.72 -11.69
C LEU A 143 -20.88 65.67 -10.52
N GLU A 144 -20.74 65.20 -9.28
CA GLU A 144 -20.98 66.01 -8.08
C GLU A 144 -20.04 67.23 -7.98
N LYS A 145 -18.80 67.10 -8.46
CA LYS A 145 -17.84 68.22 -8.59
C LYS A 145 -18.29 69.24 -9.63
N SER A 146 -18.71 68.79 -10.82
CA SER A 146 -19.21 69.69 -11.88
C SER A 146 -20.49 70.43 -11.45
N LYS A 147 -21.40 69.74 -10.76
CA LYS A 147 -22.61 70.31 -10.14
C LYS A 147 -22.28 71.41 -9.15
N LYS A 148 -21.36 71.17 -8.21
CA LYS A 148 -20.90 72.17 -7.22
C LYS A 148 -20.21 73.38 -7.87
N ASN A 149 -19.48 73.17 -8.96
CA ASN A 149 -18.90 74.27 -9.74
C ASN A 149 -19.99 75.13 -10.38
N TYR A 150 -21.00 74.53 -11.01
CA TYR A 150 -22.16 75.24 -11.56
C TYR A 150 -22.97 75.98 -10.48
N GLU A 151 -23.31 75.31 -9.37
CA GLU A 151 -23.98 75.93 -8.21
C GLU A 151 -23.21 77.11 -7.60
N LYS A 152 -21.87 77.14 -7.75
CA LYS A 152 -21.04 78.28 -7.36
C LYS A 152 -21.08 79.38 -8.43
N ALA A 153 -20.83 79.04 -9.69
CA ALA A 153 -20.78 79.99 -10.80
C ALA A 153 -22.12 80.72 -10.98
N PHE A 154 -23.25 80.03 -10.78
CA PHE A 154 -24.60 80.60 -10.78
C PHE A 154 -24.74 81.71 -9.73
N ARG A 155 -24.42 81.43 -8.45
CA ARG A 155 -24.46 82.44 -7.38
C ARG A 155 -23.49 83.59 -7.58
N GLU A 156 -22.34 83.36 -8.21
CA GLU A 156 -21.42 84.45 -8.59
C GLU A 156 -21.98 85.31 -9.74
N ALA A 157 -22.70 84.71 -10.71
CA ALA A 157 -23.37 85.42 -11.78
C ALA A 157 -24.57 86.25 -11.30
N GLU A 158 -25.45 85.67 -10.47
CA GLU A 158 -26.56 86.40 -9.84
C GLU A 158 -26.05 87.63 -9.06
N LYS A 159 -25.01 87.44 -8.23
CA LYS A 159 -24.41 88.53 -7.46
C LYS A 159 -23.73 89.59 -8.33
N ALA A 160 -23.08 89.19 -9.43
CA ALA A 160 -22.49 90.14 -10.38
C ALA A 160 -23.57 90.94 -11.11
N GLN A 161 -24.66 90.30 -11.51
CA GLN A 161 -25.82 90.95 -12.14
C GLN A 161 -26.52 91.91 -11.16
N GLU A 162 -26.72 91.52 -9.90
CA GLU A 162 -27.29 92.39 -8.86
C GLU A 162 -26.40 93.64 -8.63
N ASN A 163 -25.08 93.47 -8.57
CA ASN A 163 -24.14 94.58 -8.45
C ASN A 163 -24.13 95.51 -9.67
N PHE A 164 -24.26 94.95 -10.89
CA PHE A 164 -24.41 95.76 -12.10
C PHE A 164 -25.70 96.57 -12.08
N LEU A 165 -26.85 95.95 -11.76
CA LEU A 165 -28.14 96.66 -11.70
C LEU A 165 -28.16 97.77 -10.64
N LYS A 166 -27.48 97.57 -9.50
CA LYS A 166 -27.29 98.63 -8.49
C LYS A 166 -26.40 99.77 -9.00
N ALA A 167 -25.36 99.48 -9.77
CA ALA A 167 -24.47 100.49 -10.32
C ALA A 167 -25.10 101.29 -11.48
N ASP A 168 -25.84 100.63 -12.38
CA ASP A 168 -26.55 101.25 -13.51
C ASP A 168 -27.67 102.20 -13.03
N ALA A 169 -28.16 102.02 -11.79
CA ALA A 169 -29.17 102.86 -11.14
C ALA A 169 -28.60 103.97 -10.23
N ASP A 170 -27.28 104.02 -9.99
CA ASP A 170 -26.64 105.02 -9.12
C ASP A 170 -26.19 106.26 -9.90
N LEU A 171 -26.86 107.39 -9.66
CA LEU A 171 -26.58 108.69 -10.31
C LEU A 171 -25.23 109.30 -9.90
N HIS A 172 -24.52 108.74 -8.91
CA HIS A 172 -23.22 109.22 -8.46
C HIS A 172 -22.03 108.42 -9.02
N LEU A 173 -22.26 107.25 -9.64
CA LEU A 173 -21.19 106.45 -10.27
C LEU A 173 -20.84 106.96 -11.66
N SER A 174 -19.56 106.88 -12.05
CA SER A 174 -19.15 107.26 -13.39
C SER A 174 -19.56 106.21 -14.43
N ARG A 175 -19.82 106.65 -15.66
CA ARG A 175 -20.14 105.77 -16.80
C ARG A 175 -19.09 104.67 -17.03
N ALA A 176 -17.83 104.92 -16.69
CA ALA A 176 -16.76 103.93 -16.78
C ALA A 176 -16.85 102.83 -15.70
N GLU A 177 -17.34 103.16 -14.51
CA GLU A 177 -17.55 102.20 -13.41
C GLU A 177 -18.80 101.35 -13.63
N VAL A 178 -19.87 101.94 -14.17
CA VAL A 178 -21.07 101.20 -14.61
C VAL A 178 -20.71 100.20 -15.71
N GLU A 179 -19.96 100.61 -16.73
CA GLU A 179 -19.52 99.72 -17.82
C GLU A 179 -18.56 98.62 -17.31
N LYS A 180 -17.70 98.93 -16.33
CA LYS A 180 -16.88 97.92 -15.65
C LYS A 180 -17.72 96.85 -14.94
N GLN A 181 -18.82 97.23 -14.29
CA GLN A 181 -19.73 96.25 -13.67
C GLN A 181 -20.54 95.46 -14.71
N ARG A 182 -20.96 96.11 -15.81
CA ARG A 182 -21.61 95.45 -16.96
C ARG A 182 -20.72 94.36 -17.56
N MET A 183 -19.44 94.67 -17.79
CA MET A 183 -18.44 93.72 -18.27
C MET A 183 -18.22 92.56 -17.28
N ASN A 184 -18.13 92.86 -15.98
CA ASN A 184 -18.01 91.85 -14.91
C ASN A 184 -19.22 90.90 -14.86
N ALA A 185 -20.44 91.43 -14.94
CA ALA A 185 -21.67 90.64 -14.99
C ALA A 185 -21.72 89.74 -16.25
N SER A 186 -21.35 90.28 -17.41
CA SER A 186 -21.25 89.51 -18.66
C SER A 186 -20.25 88.35 -18.55
N ILE A 187 -19.04 88.61 -18.03
CA ILE A 187 -18.00 87.59 -17.83
C ILE A 187 -18.49 86.50 -16.86
N LYS A 188 -19.19 86.87 -15.79
CA LYS A 188 -19.73 85.91 -14.83
C LYS A 188 -20.91 85.11 -15.36
N SER A 189 -21.76 85.70 -16.20
CA SER A 189 -22.81 84.99 -16.93
C SER A 189 -22.22 83.93 -17.86
N GLN A 190 -21.15 84.25 -18.60
CA GLN A 190 -20.47 83.27 -19.46
C GLN A 190 -19.87 82.12 -18.64
N GLN A 191 -19.14 82.42 -17.54
CA GLN A 191 -18.58 81.40 -16.65
C GLN A 191 -19.65 80.48 -16.03
N CYS A 192 -20.88 80.97 -15.84
CA CYS A 192 -22.02 80.17 -15.41
C CYS A 192 -22.48 79.20 -16.49
N GLU A 193 -22.70 79.67 -17.72
CA GLU A 193 -23.12 78.82 -18.86
C GLU A 193 -22.03 77.80 -19.24
N ASP A 194 -20.75 78.16 -19.18
CA ASP A 194 -19.64 77.22 -19.37
C ASP A 194 -19.68 76.09 -18.33
N SER A 195 -19.90 76.43 -17.06
CA SER A 195 -19.98 75.46 -15.95
C SER A 195 -21.24 74.58 -16.03
N LYS A 196 -22.35 75.15 -16.50
CA LYS A 196 -23.63 74.47 -16.75
C LYS A 196 -23.51 73.43 -17.87
N ASN A 197 -22.81 73.77 -18.95
CA ASN A 197 -22.54 72.86 -20.07
C ASN A 197 -21.64 71.69 -19.63
N GLU A 198 -20.59 71.95 -18.84
CA GLU A 198 -19.77 70.87 -18.24
C GLU A 198 -20.60 69.97 -17.31
N TYR A 199 -21.47 70.54 -16.46
CA TYR A 199 -22.39 69.74 -15.62
C TYR A 199 -23.33 68.87 -16.46
N ALA A 200 -23.94 69.41 -17.52
CA ALA A 200 -24.82 68.66 -18.42
C ALA A 200 -24.08 67.51 -19.13
N ASN A 201 -22.85 67.76 -19.60
CA ASN A 201 -21.99 66.75 -20.23
C ASN A 201 -21.65 65.60 -19.26
N GLN A 202 -21.24 65.92 -18.03
CA GLN A 202 -20.94 64.90 -17.02
C GLN A 202 -22.20 64.15 -16.57
N LEU A 203 -23.37 64.80 -16.55
CA LEU A 203 -24.65 64.17 -16.22
C LEU A 203 -25.05 63.13 -17.29
N GLN A 204 -25.03 63.51 -18.57
CA GLN A 204 -25.32 62.58 -19.68
C GLN A 204 -24.37 61.38 -19.64
N LYS A 205 -23.06 61.63 -19.53
CA LYS A 205 -22.02 60.60 -19.47
C LYS A 205 -22.19 59.65 -18.28
N THR A 206 -22.50 60.18 -17.10
CA THR A 206 -22.67 59.38 -15.88
C THR A 206 -23.95 58.57 -15.93
N ASN A 207 -25.05 59.12 -16.46
CA ASN A 207 -26.30 58.39 -16.63
C ASN A 207 -26.16 57.22 -17.62
N GLN A 208 -25.44 57.42 -18.74
CA GLN A 208 -25.12 56.34 -19.67
C GLN A 208 -24.31 55.24 -18.99
N LEU A 209 -23.19 55.60 -18.35
CA LEU A 209 -22.33 54.65 -17.65
C LEU A 209 -23.08 53.89 -16.53
N GLN A 210 -23.99 54.56 -15.82
CA GLN A 210 -24.82 53.94 -14.78
C GLN A 210 -25.81 52.93 -15.37
N GLY A 211 -26.43 53.25 -16.51
CA GLY A 211 -27.29 52.34 -17.27
C GLY A 211 -26.53 51.09 -17.72
N ASP A 212 -25.39 51.28 -18.37
CA ASP A 212 -24.51 50.19 -18.84
C ASP A 212 -24.05 49.32 -17.65
N HIS A 213 -23.63 49.95 -16.54
CA HIS A 213 -23.15 49.27 -15.34
C HIS A 213 -24.20 48.31 -14.76
N TYR A 214 -25.42 48.80 -14.47
CA TYR A 214 -26.44 48.00 -13.77
C TYR A 214 -27.23 47.05 -14.67
N ASN A 215 -27.34 47.33 -15.97
CA ASN A 215 -28.19 46.54 -16.88
C ASN A 215 -27.41 45.60 -17.79
N THR A 216 -26.11 45.86 -18.04
CA THR A 216 -25.31 45.09 -19.01
C THR A 216 -24.03 44.53 -18.37
N VAL A 217 -23.19 45.39 -17.79
CA VAL A 217 -21.80 45.05 -17.45
C VAL A 217 -21.68 44.28 -16.14
N MET A 218 -22.27 44.76 -15.02
CA MET A 218 -22.28 43.99 -13.78
C MET A 218 -23.04 42.66 -13.92
N PRO A 219 -24.21 42.60 -14.61
CA PRO A 219 -24.89 41.32 -14.85
C PRO A 219 -24.05 40.26 -15.56
N GLY A 220 -23.22 40.65 -16.54
CA GLY A 220 -22.28 39.71 -17.19
C GLY A 220 -21.14 39.25 -16.28
N ILE A 221 -20.69 40.09 -15.34
CA ILE A 221 -19.65 39.73 -14.37
C ILE A 221 -20.20 38.78 -13.30
N PHE A 222 -21.43 39.04 -12.81
CA PHE A 222 -22.13 38.13 -11.91
C PHE A 222 -22.47 36.78 -12.58
N GLN A 223 -22.82 36.79 -13.87
CA GLN A 223 -23.00 35.54 -14.63
C GLN A 223 -21.72 34.70 -14.63
N GLY A 224 -20.55 35.29 -14.96
CA GLY A 224 -19.28 34.56 -14.92
C GLY A 224 -18.91 34.03 -13.52
N LEU A 225 -19.31 34.72 -12.45
CA LEU A 225 -19.16 34.22 -11.07
C LEU A 225 -20.15 33.08 -10.74
N GLN A 226 -21.36 33.08 -11.30
CA GLN A 226 -22.33 31.98 -11.19
C GLN A 226 -21.86 30.76 -11.99
N ASP A 227 -21.46 30.94 -13.26
CA ASP A 227 -20.93 29.90 -14.15
C ASP A 227 -19.72 29.18 -13.51
N LEU A 228 -18.84 29.92 -12.84
CA LEU A 228 -17.71 29.40 -12.07
C LEU A 228 -18.17 28.53 -10.88
N ASP A 229 -19.16 29.01 -10.11
CA ASP A 229 -19.70 28.29 -8.96
C ASP A 229 -20.37 26.97 -9.39
N GLU A 230 -21.18 27.02 -10.45
CA GLU A 230 -21.84 25.86 -11.05
C GLU A 230 -20.83 24.88 -11.69
N LYS A 231 -19.80 25.37 -12.40
CA LYS A 231 -18.68 24.58 -12.94
C LYS A 231 -17.95 23.83 -11.82
N ARG A 232 -17.67 24.48 -10.69
CA ARG A 232 -17.08 23.81 -9.51
C ARG A 232 -18.00 22.72 -8.96
N ILE A 233 -19.29 23.01 -8.75
CA ILE A 233 -20.27 22.06 -8.18
C ILE A 233 -20.43 20.83 -9.10
N ASN A 234 -20.53 21.06 -10.41
CA ASN A 234 -20.67 19.99 -11.40
C ASN A 234 -19.43 19.08 -11.45
N ASN A 235 -18.22 19.65 -11.39
CA ASN A 235 -16.99 18.87 -11.36
C ASN A 235 -16.80 18.13 -10.02
N PHE A 236 -17.13 18.73 -8.87
CA PHE A 236 -17.11 18.05 -7.58
C PHE A 236 -18.01 16.80 -7.56
N LYS A 237 -19.22 16.89 -8.11
CA LYS A 237 -20.12 15.75 -8.34
C LYS A 237 -19.48 14.65 -9.21
N ASN A 238 -18.68 15.03 -10.21
CA ASN A 238 -18.02 14.07 -11.10
C ASN A 238 -16.79 13.42 -10.43
N LEU A 239 -16.02 14.18 -9.65
CA LEU A 239 -14.89 13.68 -8.85
C LEU A 239 -15.33 12.64 -7.82
N LEU A 240 -16.45 12.88 -7.12
CA LEU A 240 -17.06 11.90 -6.21
C LEU A 240 -17.41 10.57 -6.90
N LYS A 241 -17.89 10.62 -8.15
CA LYS A 241 -18.14 9.40 -8.95
C LYS A 241 -16.85 8.71 -9.32
N LYS A 242 -15.86 9.45 -9.85
CA LYS A 242 -14.53 8.92 -10.21
C LYS A 242 -13.87 8.18 -9.05
N SER A 243 -13.93 8.70 -7.82
CA SER A 243 -13.44 7.96 -6.63
C SER A 243 -14.13 6.60 -6.45
N VAL A 244 -15.47 6.57 -6.47
CA VAL A 244 -16.25 5.33 -6.29
C VAL A 244 -16.01 4.33 -7.42
N ASP A 245 -15.84 4.79 -8.65
CA ASP A 245 -15.62 3.92 -9.80
C ASP A 245 -14.19 3.36 -9.84
N ILE A 246 -13.19 4.07 -9.28
CA ILE A 246 -11.84 3.54 -9.00
C ILE A 246 -11.88 2.39 -7.97
N GLU A 247 -12.65 2.55 -6.89
CA GLU A 247 -12.82 1.50 -5.87
C GLU A 247 -13.49 0.25 -6.46
N ARG A 248 -14.54 0.43 -7.27
CA ARG A 248 -15.24 -0.66 -7.94
C ARG A 248 -14.37 -1.41 -8.94
N ALA A 249 -13.43 -0.72 -9.59
CA ALA A 249 -12.57 -1.32 -10.62
C ALA A 249 -11.66 -2.44 -10.08
N VAL A 250 -11.34 -2.46 -8.78
CA VAL A 250 -10.51 -3.53 -8.20
C VAL A 250 -11.31 -4.74 -7.70
N PHE A 251 -12.64 -4.63 -7.51
CA PHE A 251 -13.47 -5.72 -7.01
C PHE A 251 -13.37 -7.04 -7.81
N PRO A 252 -13.28 -7.05 -9.16
CA PRO A 252 -13.12 -8.29 -9.92
C PRO A 252 -11.83 -9.07 -9.57
N ILE A 253 -10.76 -8.35 -9.25
CA ILE A 253 -9.47 -8.97 -8.85
C ILE A 253 -9.50 -9.37 -7.37
N ILE A 254 -10.12 -8.56 -6.49
CA ILE A 254 -10.33 -8.93 -5.09
C ILE A 254 -11.14 -10.22 -4.98
N ASN A 255 -12.25 -10.33 -5.72
CA ASN A 255 -13.04 -11.55 -5.80
C ASN A 255 -12.19 -12.73 -6.30
N LYS A 256 -11.43 -12.56 -7.39
CA LYS A 256 -10.53 -13.60 -7.90
C LYS A 256 -9.52 -14.09 -6.84
N CYS A 257 -8.99 -13.19 -6.01
CA CYS A 257 -8.06 -13.58 -4.93
C CYS A 257 -8.76 -14.36 -3.81
N LEU A 258 -10.02 -14.01 -3.49
CA LEU A 258 -10.86 -14.78 -2.56
C LEU A 258 -11.20 -16.17 -3.13
N ASP A 259 -11.58 -16.24 -4.40
CA ASP A 259 -11.82 -17.49 -5.13
C ASP A 259 -10.53 -18.36 -5.18
N GLY A 260 -9.36 -17.73 -5.33
CA GLY A 260 -8.05 -18.39 -5.27
C GLY A 260 -7.74 -18.98 -3.89
N ILE A 261 -8.08 -18.29 -2.80
CA ILE A 261 -7.95 -18.82 -1.43
C ILE A 261 -8.89 -20.02 -1.21
N VAL A 262 -10.13 -19.97 -1.73
CA VAL A 262 -11.06 -21.10 -1.69
C VAL A 262 -10.51 -22.28 -2.49
N SER A 263 -10.09 -22.06 -3.74
CA SER A 263 -9.49 -23.10 -4.58
C SER A 263 -8.18 -23.67 -4.01
N ALA A 264 -7.43 -22.91 -3.19
CA ALA A 264 -6.28 -23.41 -2.47
C ALA A 264 -6.70 -24.36 -1.33
N ALA A 265 -7.73 -23.99 -0.55
CA ALA A 265 -8.29 -24.85 0.50
C ALA A 265 -8.91 -26.15 -0.06
N ASP A 266 -9.64 -26.05 -1.18
CA ASP A 266 -10.22 -27.20 -1.89
C ASP A 266 -9.15 -28.12 -2.53
N SER A 267 -7.89 -27.69 -2.59
CA SER A 267 -6.76 -28.49 -3.10
C SER A 267 -6.04 -29.33 -2.04
N ILE A 268 -6.53 -29.34 -0.79
CA ILE A 268 -5.99 -30.14 0.31
C ILE A 268 -6.55 -31.57 0.23
N ASP A 269 -5.68 -32.58 0.25
CA ASP A 269 -6.04 -34.00 0.29
C ASP A 269 -5.38 -34.66 1.52
N GLU A 270 -6.19 -35.00 2.52
CA GLU A 270 -5.72 -35.59 3.78
C GLU A 270 -5.17 -37.02 3.60
N LYS A 271 -5.59 -37.73 2.55
CA LYS A 271 -5.16 -39.09 2.24
C LYS A 271 -3.83 -39.07 1.49
N PHE A 272 -3.65 -38.14 0.54
CA PHE A 272 -2.37 -37.89 -0.11
C PHE A 272 -1.31 -37.44 0.91
N ASP A 273 -1.62 -36.45 1.75
CA ASP A 273 -0.69 -35.97 2.80
C ASP A 273 -0.33 -37.12 3.76
N SER A 274 -1.31 -37.96 4.17
CA SER A 274 -1.06 -39.13 5.02
C SER A 274 -0.20 -40.21 4.33
N GLN A 275 -0.47 -40.53 3.05
CA GLN A 275 0.32 -41.46 2.26
C GLN A 275 1.76 -40.98 2.10
N LEU A 276 1.97 -39.67 1.94
CA LEU A 276 3.28 -39.07 1.84
C LEU A 276 4.07 -39.14 3.16
N VAL A 277 3.40 -39.05 4.32
CA VAL A 277 4.01 -39.38 5.62
C VAL A 277 4.43 -40.86 5.66
N ILE A 278 3.54 -41.79 5.27
CA ILE A 278 3.85 -43.23 5.23
C ILE A 278 5.06 -43.50 4.34
N GLU A 279 5.11 -42.95 3.13
CA GLU A 279 6.23 -43.15 2.20
C GLU A 279 7.54 -42.48 2.65
N ARG A 280 7.45 -41.37 3.39
CA ARG A 280 8.61 -40.65 3.93
C ARG A 280 9.24 -41.35 5.13
N TYR A 281 8.44 -42.04 5.96
CA TYR A 281 8.88 -42.61 7.24
C TYR A 281 8.84 -44.15 7.34
N LYS A 282 8.21 -44.87 6.40
CA LYS A 282 8.14 -46.35 6.39
C LYS A 282 9.49 -46.97 6.69
N SER A 283 9.54 -47.79 7.75
CA SER A 283 10.77 -48.38 8.27
C SER A 283 11.29 -49.51 7.38
N GLY A 284 10.37 -50.32 6.82
CA GLY A 284 10.70 -51.60 6.18
C GLY A 284 10.75 -52.78 7.15
N PHE A 285 10.64 -52.54 8.46
CA PHE A 285 10.48 -53.62 9.43
C PHE A 285 9.07 -54.21 9.36
N THR A 286 8.98 -55.54 9.33
CA THR A 286 7.75 -56.26 9.69
C THR A 286 7.51 -56.17 11.20
N PRO A 287 6.27 -56.34 11.68
CA PRO A 287 6.02 -56.62 13.09
C PRO A 287 6.82 -57.87 13.54
N PRO A 288 7.33 -57.92 14.77
CA PRO A 288 7.90 -59.16 15.32
C PRO A 288 6.86 -60.28 15.30
N GLY A 289 7.28 -61.49 14.93
CA GLY A 289 6.45 -62.68 15.06
C GLY A 289 6.29 -63.10 16.53
N ASP A 290 5.42 -64.09 16.76
CA ASP A 290 5.22 -64.65 18.10
C ASP A 290 6.55 -65.17 18.68
N ILE A 291 6.80 -64.87 19.95
CA ILE A 291 8.01 -65.32 20.64
C ILE A 291 7.93 -66.85 20.81
N PRO A 292 8.88 -67.63 20.25
CA PRO A 292 8.83 -69.08 20.34
C PRO A 292 8.99 -69.55 21.80
N PHE A 293 8.36 -70.67 22.12
CA PHE A 293 8.52 -71.32 23.42
C PHE A 293 9.93 -71.95 23.53
N ASP A 294 10.71 -71.47 24.49
CA ASP A 294 12.09 -71.91 24.73
C ASP A 294 12.10 -73.16 25.63
N ASP A 295 12.10 -74.35 25.04
CA ASP A 295 11.98 -75.62 25.75
C ASP A 295 13.31 -76.07 26.40
N LEU A 296 13.52 -75.55 27.61
CA LEU A 296 14.64 -75.87 28.49
C LEU A 296 14.72 -77.36 28.93
N SER A 297 13.75 -78.21 28.57
CA SER A 297 13.84 -79.65 28.87
C SER A 297 14.79 -80.41 27.94
N THR A 298 15.20 -79.80 26.82
CA THR A 298 16.14 -80.40 25.87
C THR A 298 17.59 -79.95 26.12
N PRO A 299 18.58 -80.86 26.22
CA PRO A 299 19.99 -80.47 26.29
C PRO A 299 20.43 -79.82 24.98
N ARG A 300 21.01 -78.61 25.05
CA ARG A 300 21.49 -77.86 23.88
C ARG A 300 22.43 -78.71 23.02
N GLN A 301 21.98 -79.13 21.85
CA GLN A 301 22.87 -79.69 20.83
C GLN A 301 23.68 -78.55 20.21
N ASN A 302 25.00 -78.67 20.24
CA ASN A 302 25.89 -77.72 19.59
C ASN A 302 25.90 -77.99 18.07
N GLY A 303 25.45 -77.02 17.25
CA GLY A 303 25.68 -77.11 15.81
C GLY A 303 24.69 -76.41 14.88
N ASP A 304 24.62 -75.08 14.93
CA ASP A 304 24.89 -74.28 13.71
C ASP A 304 25.42 -72.88 14.07
N SER A 305 26.02 -72.17 13.12
CA SER A 305 26.85 -70.97 13.32
C SER A 305 26.40 -69.77 12.50
N THR A 306 25.17 -69.30 12.70
CA THR A 306 24.66 -68.04 12.10
C THR A 306 24.95 -66.83 13.02
N PRO A 307 25.86 -65.90 12.65
CA PRO A 307 26.24 -64.77 13.49
C PRO A 307 25.17 -63.66 13.48
N THR A 308 24.09 -63.85 14.26
CA THR A 308 23.02 -62.86 14.41
C THR A 308 23.57 -61.63 15.15
N SER A 309 23.75 -60.53 14.43
CA SER A 309 24.42 -59.31 14.89
C SER A 309 23.51 -58.40 15.74
N HIS A 310 23.00 -58.94 16.85
CA HIS A 310 22.30 -58.14 17.86
C HIS A 310 23.27 -57.70 18.96
N PRO A 311 23.41 -56.38 19.23
CA PRO A 311 24.15 -55.92 20.40
C PRO A 311 23.43 -56.39 21.67
N PRO A 312 24.15 -56.76 22.75
CA PRO A 312 23.53 -57.32 23.94
C PRO A 312 22.62 -56.28 24.61
N ILE A 313 21.31 -56.56 24.61
CA ILE A 313 20.32 -55.79 25.36
C ILE A 313 20.62 -55.97 26.85
N ARG A 314 21.33 -55.00 27.43
CA ARG A 314 21.47 -54.89 28.88
C ARG A 314 20.10 -54.61 29.48
N GLN A 315 19.53 -55.59 30.17
CA GLN A 315 18.36 -55.39 31.03
C GLN A 315 18.76 -54.64 32.32
N ASP A 316 19.25 -53.40 32.16
CA ASP A 316 19.35 -52.46 33.27
C ASP A 316 17.93 -52.04 33.66
N THR A 317 17.38 -52.72 34.67
CA THR A 317 15.98 -52.57 35.10
C THR A 317 15.67 -51.12 35.46
N ILE A 318 14.75 -50.49 34.71
CA ILE A 318 14.23 -49.16 35.03
C ILE A 318 13.28 -49.26 36.23
N LYS A 319 13.85 -49.38 37.43
CA LYS A 319 13.16 -49.08 38.68
C LYS A 319 13.17 -47.57 38.88
N GLY A 320 12.00 -46.94 38.74
CA GLY A 320 11.87 -45.50 38.92
C GLY A 320 12.06 -45.08 40.37
N THR A 321 13.07 -44.23 40.63
CA THR A 321 13.17 -43.42 41.85
C THR A 321 13.46 -41.98 41.48
N ILE A 322 12.40 -41.15 41.45
CA ILE A 322 12.53 -39.69 41.34
C ILE A 322 13.20 -39.13 42.60
N SER A 323 14.41 -38.58 42.45
CA SER A 323 15.10 -37.84 43.51
C SER A 323 15.68 -36.55 42.93
N ALA A 324 15.06 -35.42 43.25
CA ALA A 324 15.41 -34.13 42.66
C ALA A 324 16.59 -33.48 43.40
N SER A 325 17.74 -33.31 42.74
CA SER A 325 18.82 -32.46 43.27
C SER A 325 19.69 -31.77 42.20
N LYS A 326 19.59 -30.43 42.18
CA LYS A 326 20.62 -29.46 41.72
C LYS A 326 21.25 -29.67 40.32
N LEU A 327 20.51 -29.35 39.26
CA LEU A 327 21.14 -29.08 37.95
C LEU A 327 21.91 -27.74 37.98
N LYS A 328 23.25 -27.80 38.14
CA LYS A 328 24.12 -26.62 38.00
C LYS A 328 24.49 -26.38 36.53
N LYS A 329 24.44 -25.11 36.13
CA LYS A 329 24.97 -24.57 34.85
C LYS A 329 26.44 -24.97 34.64
N ARG A 330 26.72 -25.83 33.64
CA ARG A 330 28.00 -25.96 32.89
C ARG A 330 27.82 -26.90 31.69
N GLY A 331 27.37 -26.35 30.55
CA GLY A 331 27.45 -27.05 29.27
C GLY A 331 28.82 -26.83 28.65
N GLY A 332 29.55 -27.90 28.33
CA GLY A 332 30.86 -27.81 27.69
C GLY A 332 31.33 -29.15 27.14
N ILE A 333 31.82 -29.11 25.90
CA ILE A 333 32.57 -30.16 25.20
C ILE A 333 31.83 -31.51 25.05
N PHE A 334 31.15 -31.66 23.92
CA PHE A 334 31.28 -32.88 23.11
C PHE A 334 32.03 -32.52 21.83
N GLY A 335 33.14 -33.20 21.57
CA GLY A 335 34.01 -32.87 20.44
C GLY A 335 33.50 -33.49 19.14
N ILE A 336 33.26 -32.67 18.12
CA ILE A 336 32.97 -33.14 16.76
C ILE A 336 34.30 -33.39 16.05
N PHE A 337 34.87 -34.58 16.24
CA PHE A 337 36.04 -35.06 15.50
C PHE A 337 35.96 -36.57 15.25
N GLY A 338 35.97 -36.93 13.95
CA GLY A 338 36.50 -38.22 13.47
C GLY A 338 35.75 -39.51 13.84
N SER A 339 34.64 -39.81 13.16
CA SER A 339 34.34 -41.18 12.73
C SER A 339 33.35 -41.19 11.55
N ASN A 340 33.74 -41.84 10.45
CA ASN A 340 32.88 -42.01 9.28
C ASN A 340 31.92 -43.19 9.54
N LYS A 341 30.72 -42.91 10.06
CA LYS A 341 29.61 -43.87 10.05
C LYS A 341 28.98 -43.93 8.65
N GLU A 342 29.67 -44.60 7.73
CA GLU A 342 29.25 -44.78 6.33
C GLU A 342 28.29 -45.97 6.13
N ASP A 343 28.24 -46.94 7.04
CA ASP A 343 27.60 -48.24 6.77
C ASP A 343 26.06 -48.24 6.91
N PHE A 344 25.49 -47.11 7.36
CA PHE A 344 24.06 -46.82 7.53
C PHE A 344 23.24 -47.85 8.34
N SER A 345 23.87 -48.75 9.07
CA SER A 345 23.26 -49.85 9.83
C SER A 345 22.42 -49.42 11.03
N ASP A 346 22.63 -48.20 11.56
CA ASP A 346 21.77 -47.62 12.61
C ASP A 346 20.37 -47.18 12.07
N LEU A 347 20.09 -47.32 10.76
CA LEU A 347 18.86 -46.85 10.12
C LEU A 347 17.93 -48.02 9.73
N PRO A 348 16.59 -47.86 9.84
CA PRO A 348 15.63 -48.86 9.37
C PRO A 348 15.81 -49.21 7.87
N PRO A 349 15.55 -50.46 7.43
CA PRO A 349 15.87 -50.94 6.06
C PRO A 349 15.49 -49.99 4.91
N ASN A 350 14.26 -49.47 4.88
CA ASN A 350 13.83 -48.54 3.83
C ASN A 350 14.51 -47.15 3.92
N GLN A 351 14.83 -46.70 5.15
CA GLN A 351 15.57 -45.46 5.36
C GLN A 351 17.05 -45.62 5.01
N ARG A 352 17.64 -46.79 5.33
CA ARG A 352 18.98 -47.23 4.91
C ARG A 352 19.06 -47.24 3.38
N LYS A 353 18.14 -47.94 2.70
CA LYS A 353 18.03 -47.96 1.23
C LYS A 353 17.94 -46.55 0.63
N LYS A 354 17.05 -45.70 1.15
CA LYS A 354 16.86 -44.33 0.66
C LYS A 354 18.11 -43.45 0.84
N ARG A 355 18.87 -43.61 1.94
CA ARG A 355 20.12 -42.89 2.17
C ARG A 355 21.27 -43.39 1.30
N ILE A 356 21.35 -44.70 1.06
CA ILE A 356 22.32 -45.30 0.16
C ILE A 356 22.06 -44.86 -1.28
N GLN A 357 20.81 -44.90 -1.74
CA GLN A 357 20.43 -44.38 -3.06
C GLN A 357 20.81 -42.89 -3.22
N GLN A 358 20.52 -42.05 -2.22
CA GLN A 358 20.94 -40.64 -2.26
C GLN A 358 22.47 -40.47 -2.36
N ARG A 359 23.26 -41.40 -1.81
CA ARG A 359 24.72 -41.41 -2.00
C ARG A 359 25.16 -41.92 -3.37
N ILE A 360 24.48 -42.91 -3.93
CA ILE A 360 24.68 -43.34 -5.32
C ILE A 360 24.44 -42.15 -6.26
N ASP A 361 23.39 -41.36 -6.04
CA ASP A 361 23.04 -40.20 -6.86
C ASP A 361 24.06 -39.03 -6.69
N ASP A 362 24.47 -38.72 -5.45
CA ASP A 362 25.54 -37.76 -5.12
C ASP A 362 26.85 -38.11 -5.83
N VAL A 363 27.28 -39.38 -5.72
CA VAL A 363 28.58 -39.86 -6.24
C VAL A 363 28.54 -39.99 -7.75
N THR A 364 27.42 -40.45 -8.32
CA THR A 364 27.19 -40.47 -9.78
C THR A 364 27.29 -39.06 -10.37
N THR A 365 26.74 -38.06 -9.69
CA THR A 365 26.81 -36.66 -10.13
C THR A 365 28.24 -36.14 -10.12
N LYS A 366 29.00 -36.38 -9.04
CA LYS A 366 30.44 -36.01 -8.96
C LYS A 366 31.31 -36.75 -9.98
N LEU A 367 31.03 -38.03 -10.22
CA LEU A 367 31.75 -38.86 -11.18
C LEU A 367 31.59 -38.33 -12.61
N HIS A 368 30.40 -37.90 -13.00
CA HIS A 368 30.18 -37.22 -14.28
C HIS A 368 30.93 -35.88 -14.36
N GLN A 369 30.93 -35.07 -13.28
CA GLN A 369 31.63 -33.79 -13.24
C GLN A 369 33.15 -33.95 -13.39
N GLU A 370 33.78 -34.85 -12.63
CA GLU A 370 35.23 -35.14 -12.76
C GLU A 370 35.57 -35.78 -14.12
N THR A 371 34.71 -36.64 -14.67
CA THR A 371 34.91 -37.22 -16.01
C THR A 371 34.92 -36.12 -17.07
N ALA A 372 33.95 -35.20 -17.03
CA ALA A 372 33.89 -34.05 -17.93
C ALA A 372 35.09 -33.10 -17.75
N ALA A 373 35.56 -32.90 -16.51
CA ALA A 373 36.77 -32.12 -16.24
C ALA A 373 38.02 -32.78 -16.84
N LYS A 374 38.21 -34.09 -16.64
CA LYS A 374 39.31 -34.87 -17.23
C LYS A 374 39.28 -34.84 -18.76
N ASP A 375 38.10 -34.95 -19.39
CA ASP A 375 37.95 -34.86 -20.85
C ASP A 375 38.19 -33.43 -21.38
N GLY A 376 37.96 -32.39 -20.55
CA GLY A 376 38.40 -31.02 -20.81
C GLY A 376 39.93 -30.87 -20.76
N LEU A 377 40.57 -31.42 -19.72
CA LEU A 377 42.03 -31.41 -19.57
C LEU A 377 42.73 -32.18 -20.71
N LEU A 378 42.16 -33.29 -21.19
CA LEU A 378 42.65 -34.01 -22.37
C LEU A 378 42.66 -33.12 -23.62
N LYS A 379 41.57 -32.38 -23.87
CA LYS A 379 41.49 -31.45 -25.02
C LYS A 379 42.45 -30.27 -24.88
N MET A 380 42.66 -29.76 -23.66
CA MET A 380 43.68 -28.72 -23.43
C MET A 380 45.11 -29.25 -23.68
N LYS A 381 45.40 -30.49 -23.27
CA LYS A 381 46.67 -31.16 -23.55
C LYS A 381 46.88 -31.34 -25.07
N GLU A 382 45.86 -31.80 -25.80
CA GLU A 382 45.87 -31.93 -27.26
C GLU A 382 46.13 -30.58 -27.96
N VAL A 383 45.52 -29.49 -27.49
CA VAL A 383 45.76 -28.13 -28.01
C VAL A 383 47.18 -27.64 -27.76
N TYR A 384 47.78 -27.95 -26.60
CA TYR A 384 49.17 -27.63 -26.31
C TYR A 384 50.15 -28.49 -27.11
N GLU A 385 49.83 -29.77 -27.36
CA GLU A 385 50.63 -30.67 -28.21
C GLU A 385 50.59 -30.25 -29.68
N GLY A 386 49.44 -29.76 -30.15
CA GLY A 386 49.28 -29.20 -31.50
C GLY A 386 49.82 -27.78 -31.68
N ASN A 387 50.03 -27.01 -30.61
CA ASN A 387 50.59 -25.65 -30.68
C ASN A 387 51.37 -25.26 -29.41
N PRO A 388 52.71 -25.46 -29.39
CA PRO A 388 53.57 -25.13 -28.25
C PRO A 388 53.60 -23.65 -27.83
N SER A 389 53.02 -22.72 -28.61
CA SER A 389 52.90 -21.31 -28.20
C SER A 389 51.75 -21.03 -27.23
N LEU A 390 50.82 -21.98 -27.06
CA LEU A 390 49.66 -21.83 -26.18
C LEU A 390 49.87 -22.38 -24.76
N GLY A 391 50.86 -23.27 -24.57
CA GLY A 391 51.22 -23.84 -23.28
C GLY A 391 52.07 -25.10 -23.40
N ASP A 392 52.60 -25.56 -22.26
CA ASP A 392 53.34 -26.83 -22.16
C ASP A 392 52.38 -27.99 -21.82
N PRO A 393 52.28 -29.05 -22.65
CA PRO A 393 51.48 -30.23 -22.34
C PRO A 393 51.78 -30.87 -20.99
N MET A 394 53.06 -30.84 -20.55
CA MET A 394 53.48 -31.48 -19.31
C MET A 394 52.94 -30.78 -18.05
N SER A 395 52.61 -29.49 -18.14
CA SER A 395 51.94 -28.74 -17.06
C SER A 395 50.55 -29.28 -16.71
N ILE A 396 49.87 -29.96 -17.64
CA ILE A 396 48.53 -30.54 -17.45
C ILE A 396 48.62 -32.00 -16.97
N THR A 397 49.69 -32.74 -17.29
CA THR A 397 49.85 -34.17 -16.97
C THR A 397 49.64 -34.49 -15.48
N GLY A 398 50.06 -33.61 -14.56
CA GLY A 398 49.78 -33.77 -13.13
C GLY A 398 48.28 -33.71 -12.79
N GLN A 399 47.59 -32.66 -13.25
CA GLN A 399 46.15 -32.47 -13.02
C GLN A 399 45.31 -33.59 -13.65
N LEU A 400 45.76 -34.11 -14.79
CA LEU A 400 45.17 -35.25 -15.47
C LEU A 400 45.31 -36.54 -14.65
N SER A 401 46.50 -36.80 -14.08
CA SER A 401 46.73 -37.91 -13.15
C SER A 401 45.85 -37.80 -11.90
N ASP A 402 45.77 -36.61 -11.30
CA ASP A 402 44.95 -36.38 -10.11
C ASP A 402 43.45 -36.56 -10.39
N SER A 403 42.96 -36.10 -11.55
CA SER A 403 41.56 -36.30 -11.93
C SER A 403 41.25 -37.77 -12.23
N CYS A 404 42.15 -38.50 -12.90
CA CYS A 404 42.04 -39.97 -13.02
C CYS A 404 41.97 -40.66 -11.65
N GLN A 405 42.79 -40.26 -10.68
CA GLN A 405 42.73 -40.80 -9.31
C GLN A 405 41.43 -40.43 -8.57
N ARG A 406 40.85 -39.24 -8.81
CA ARG A 406 39.55 -38.85 -8.23
C ARG A 406 38.40 -39.63 -8.87
N ILE A 407 38.41 -39.81 -10.19
CA ILE A 407 37.45 -40.65 -10.93
C ILE A 407 37.47 -42.09 -10.39
N GLU A 408 38.65 -42.68 -10.19
CA GLU A 408 38.74 -44.06 -9.71
C GLU A 408 38.27 -44.19 -8.25
N LYS A 409 38.60 -43.23 -7.38
CA LYS A 409 38.06 -43.18 -6.00
C LYS A 409 36.53 -43.06 -5.99
N LEU A 410 35.96 -42.21 -6.85
CA LEU A 410 34.50 -42.05 -6.99
C LEU A 410 33.83 -43.32 -7.56
N ARG A 411 34.50 -44.08 -8.43
CA ARG A 411 34.01 -45.40 -8.90
C ARG A 411 34.01 -46.43 -7.78
N THR A 412 35.08 -46.53 -6.99
CA THR A 412 35.14 -47.44 -5.84
C THR A 412 34.10 -47.07 -4.77
N GLU A 413 33.89 -45.78 -4.51
CA GLU A 413 32.83 -45.29 -3.61
C GLU A 413 31.43 -45.62 -4.17
N LEU A 414 31.20 -45.42 -5.47
CA LEU A 414 29.94 -45.78 -6.14
C LEU A 414 29.65 -47.28 -6.06
N GLN A 415 30.65 -48.13 -6.35
CA GLN A 415 30.54 -49.58 -6.24
C GLN A 415 30.27 -50.03 -4.81
N ARG A 416 30.88 -49.39 -3.79
CA ARG A 416 30.59 -49.69 -2.38
C ARG A 416 29.13 -49.37 -2.04
N TYR A 417 28.61 -48.19 -2.40
CA TYR A 417 27.21 -47.88 -2.13
C TYR A 417 26.23 -48.72 -2.95
N GLN A 418 26.58 -49.13 -4.18
CA GLN A 418 25.79 -50.08 -4.97
C GLN A 418 25.71 -51.46 -4.30
N ALA A 419 26.83 -52.04 -3.90
CA ALA A 419 26.84 -53.31 -3.16
C ALA A 419 26.04 -53.22 -1.84
N MET A 420 26.18 -52.11 -1.10
CA MET A 420 25.38 -51.85 0.10
C MET A 420 23.88 -51.64 -0.16
N LEU A 421 23.47 -51.34 -1.40
CA LEU A 421 22.07 -51.28 -1.81
C LEU A 421 21.53 -52.69 -2.07
N ASP A 422 22.30 -53.50 -2.79
CA ASP A 422 21.98 -54.90 -3.09
C ASP A 422 21.88 -55.73 -1.79
N ASP A 423 22.79 -55.52 -0.83
CA ASP A 423 22.74 -56.11 0.53
C ASP A 423 21.43 -55.79 1.29
N VAL A 424 20.78 -54.66 1.00
CA VAL A 424 19.54 -54.23 1.67
C VAL A 424 18.29 -54.80 0.98
N ASP A 425 18.39 -55.16 -0.30
CA ASP A 425 17.30 -55.83 -1.03
C ASP A 425 17.34 -57.36 -0.90
N GLY A 426 18.53 -57.95 -0.66
CA GLY A 426 18.70 -59.40 -0.49
C GLY A 426 17.96 -59.98 0.73
N ASP A 427 17.82 -59.20 1.81
CA ASP A 427 17.21 -59.63 3.09
C ASP A 427 15.66 -59.73 3.02
N GLY A 428 15.05 -59.43 1.86
CA GLY A 428 13.60 -59.28 1.70
C GLY A 428 12.83 -60.46 1.08
N ILE A 429 13.48 -61.50 0.54
CA ILE A 429 12.80 -62.55 -0.24
C ILE A 429 13.30 -63.97 0.09
N GLY A 430 12.55 -64.70 0.92
CA GLY A 430 12.67 -66.15 1.10
C GLY A 430 11.73 -66.67 2.20
N GLY A 431 10.86 -67.65 1.99
CA GLY A 431 10.51 -68.34 0.74
C GLY A 431 9.28 -69.25 0.94
N GLY A 432 8.82 -69.95 -0.10
CA GLY A 432 7.62 -70.81 0.01
C GLY A 432 7.10 -71.35 -1.32
N GLY A 433 7.90 -72.17 -2.03
CA GLY A 433 7.53 -72.72 -3.33
C GLY A 433 7.08 -74.19 -3.26
N ALA A 434 5.79 -74.46 -3.49
CA ALA A 434 5.27 -75.77 -3.89
C ALA A 434 3.93 -75.61 -4.62
N ALA A 435 3.85 -76.03 -5.87
CA ALA A 435 2.62 -75.98 -6.67
C ALA A 435 2.36 -77.34 -7.35
N SER A 436 1.10 -77.77 -7.39
CA SER A 436 0.67 -78.97 -8.12
C SER A 436 -0.82 -78.87 -8.48
N GLY A 437 -1.20 -79.30 -9.69
CA GLY A 437 -2.58 -79.29 -10.20
C GLY A 437 -2.91 -78.12 -11.14
N GLY A 438 -3.27 -78.44 -12.40
CA GLY A 438 -3.86 -77.50 -13.39
C GLY A 438 -5.39 -77.68 -13.50
N PRO A 439 -6.07 -77.42 -14.66
CA PRO A 439 -5.51 -77.27 -16.03
C PRO A 439 -6.14 -76.15 -16.93
N SER A 440 -5.70 -76.10 -18.20
CA SER A 440 -6.34 -75.51 -19.41
C SER A 440 -6.45 -73.96 -19.52
N THR A 441 -5.82 -73.21 -20.46
CA THR A 441 -5.68 -73.24 -21.96
C THR A 441 -6.88 -72.63 -22.74
N PRO A 442 -6.75 -72.08 -23.99
CA PRO A 442 -5.56 -71.85 -24.86
C PRO A 442 -5.44 -70.47 -25.60
N ASN A 443 -4.21 -70.07 -25.98
CA ASN A 443 -3.75 -69.51 -27.28
C ASN A 443 -2.30 -68.96 -27.10
N ALA A 444 -1.28 -69.25 -27.91
CA ALA A 444 -1.10 -69.10 -29.37
C ALA A 444 -0.94 -67.62 -29.81
N SER A 445 0.12 -67.19 -30.53
CA SER A 445 1.34 -67.90 -30.98
C SER A 445 2.40 -66.95 -31.59
N LEU A 446 3.71 -67.24 -31.39
CA LEU A 446 4.88 -67.06 -32.31
C LEU A 446 5.14 -65.66 -32.95
N ALA A 447 6.37 -65.17 -33.23
CA ALA A 447 7.78 -65.60 -33.10
C ALA A 447 8.66 -64.30 -32.94
N ARG A 448 9.86 -64.27 -32.33
CA ARG A 448 11.20 -64.67 -32.86
C ARG A 448 11.50 -64.16 -34.30
N HIS A 449 12.68 -63.63 -34.67
CA HIS A 449 14.04 -63.85 -34.10
C HIS A 449 15.10 -62.79 -34.54
N HIS A 450 16.24 -62.78 -33.82
CA HIS A 450 17.62 -62.45 -34.24
C HIS A 450 18.06 -61.06 -34.79
N SER A 451 18.82 -60.36 -33.93
CA SER A 451 20.17 -59.80 -34.16
C SER A 451 20.88 -59.96 -35.53
N ASN A 452 21.51 -58.87 -36.02
CA ASN A 452 22.93 -58.92 -36.39
C ASN A 452 23.62 -57.54 -36.42
N VAL A 453 24.96 -57.53 -36.46
CA VAL A 453 25.83 -56.33 -36.48
C VAL A 453 26.33 -56.03 -37.89
N MET A 454 26.29 -54.76 -38.35
CA MET A 454 27.28 -54.25 -39.32
C MET A 454 27.31 -52.71 -39.47
N SER A 455 28.52 -52.20 -39.70
CA SER A 455 28.90 -50.90 -40.28
C SER A 455 29.99 -51.19 -41.34
N PRO A 456 30.49 -50.23 -42.16
CA PRO A 456 30.03 -48.87 -42.48
C PRO A 456 29.85 -48.61 -44.01
N HIS A 457 29.42 -47.40 -44.44
CA HIS A 457 30.16 -46.55 -45.41
C HIS A 457 29.49 -45.19 -45.72
N HIS A 458 30.21 -44.31 -46.42
CA HIS A 458 29.83 -42.94 -46.80
C HIS A 458 28.89 -42.82 -47.99
N HIS A 459 28.06 -41.75 -48.00
CA HIS A 459 28.07 -40.59 -48.94
C HIS A 459 26.72 -39.83 -48.80
N HIS A 460 26.55 -38.54 -49.13
CA HIS A 460 27.39 -37.33 -49.15
C HIS A 460 26.44 -36.12 -49.38
N ASN A 461 26.93 -34.88 -49.18
CA ASN A 461 26.31 -33.62 -49.65
C ASN A 461 25.02 -33.12 -48.94
N GLY A 462 24.90 -31.85 -48.51
CA GLY A 462 25.95 -30.83 -48.40
C GLY A 462 25.46 -29.39 -48.13
N GLY A 463 26.36 -28.55 -47.63
CA GLY A 463 26.24 -27.09 -47.55
C GLY A 463 25.50 -26.51 -46.34
N ALA A 464 25.87 -25.34 -45.80
CA ALA A 464 27.12 -24.58 -45.99
C ALA A 464 27.33 -23.58 -44.82
N SER A 465 28.57 -23.46 -44.32
CA SER A 465 29.04 -22.35 -43.47
C SER A 465 30.57 -22.40 -43.32
N PRO A 466 31.28 -21.31 -43.68
CA PRO A 466 32.35 -20.77 -42.82
C PRO A 466 32.41 -19.20 -42.89
N ARG A 467 33.15 -18.42 -42.08
CA ARG A 467 34.13 -18.69 -41.01
C ARG A 467 34.32 -17.45 -40.08
N SER A 468 35.00 -17.67 -38.93
CA SER A 468 35.95 -16.81 -38.16
C SER A 468 36.28 -15.36 -38.63
N SER A 469 36.68 -14.37 -37.80
CA SER A 469 37.28 -14.30 -36.43
C SER A 469 37.13 -12.84 -35.87
N VAL A 470 37.66 -12.32 -34.73
CA VAL A 470 38.93 -12.46 -33.95
C VAL A 470 38.73 -12.11 -32.45
N THR A 471 39.69 -12.53 -31.62
CA THR A 471 39.85 -12.41 -30.15
C THR A 471 39.98 -10.98 -29.58
N SER A 472 39.74 -10.83 -28.27
CA SER A 472 39.87 -9.62 -27.43
C SER A 472 41.26 -9.41 -26.79
N HIS A 473 41.55 -8.20 -26.29
CA HIS A 473 42.65 -7.90 -25.34
C HIS A 473 42.36 -6.67 -24.43
N ARG A 474 43.26 -6.42 -23.45
CA ARG A 474 43.22 -5.39 -22.37
C ARG A 474 43.81 -4.03 -22.85
N THR A 475 43.95 -2.90 -22.14
CA THR A 475 44.29 -2.48 -20.73
C THR A 475 44.05 -0.93 -20.62
N SER A 476 44.09 -0.16 -19.51
CA SER A 476 44.01 -0.29 -18.02
C SER A 476 44.10 1.15 -17.39
N LEU A 477 44.19 1.28 -16.05
CA LEU A 477 44.55 2.48 -15.22
C LEU A 477 43.48 3.59 -15.06
N SER A 478 43.38 4.32 -13.94
CA SER A 478 43.99 4.19 -12.58
C SER A 478 43.18 4.94 -11.50
N ASP A 479 43.50 4.72 -10.22
CA ASP A 479 42.90 5.28 -9.00
C ASP A 479 43.10 6.81 -8.80
N GLU A 480 42.32 7.45 -7.90
CA GLU A 480 42.84 7.88 -6.58
C GLU A 480 41.74 8.19 -5.52
N SER A 481 42.04 7.72 -4.30
CA SER A 481 41.68 8.21 -2.94
C SER A 481 41.43 9.73 -2.76
N LEU A 482 40.88 10.30 -1.68
CA LEU A 482 40.25 9.85 -0.40
C LEU A 482 39.46 11.08 0.14
N SER A 483 38.39 10.94 0.94
CA SER A 483 38.49 11.10 2.42
C SER A 483 37.11 11.06 3.11
N ARG A 484 37.10 10.83 4.42
CA ARG A 484 35.94 10.82 5.33
C ARG A 484 36.05 12.05 6.27
N SER A 485 35.01 12.55 6.93
CA SER A 485 34.49 11.99 8.20
C SER A 485 33.31 12.81 8.74
N ALA A 486 32.59 12.26 9.73
CA ALA A 486 31.53 12.96 10.48
C ALA A 486 32.06 13.60 11.78
N SER A 487 31.24 14.40 12.47
CA SER A 487 31.07 14.41 13.94
C SER A 487 29.89 15.29 14.38
N ASP A 488 29.54 15.22 15.66
CA ASP A 488 28.26 15.65 16.24
C ASP A 488 28.44 16.73 17.34
N SER A 489 27.38 17.51 17.57
CA SER A 489 26.94 18.24 18.79
C SER A 489 27.94 18.83 19.82
N SER A 490 27.67 20.10 20.21
CA SER A 490 27.35 20.56 21.60
C SER A 490 28.15 21.73 22.25
N VAL A 491 27.52 22.33 23.27
CA VAL A 491 28.00 23.28 24.31
C VAL A 491 28.06 24.77 23.95
N CYS A 492 27.71 25.61 24.94
CA CYS A 492 27.55 27.07 24.87
C CYS A 492 28.48 27.82 25.83
N THR A 493 28.96 29.02 25.47
CA THR A 493 29.51 30.04 26.40
C THR A 493 29.19 31.47 25.92
N ASN A 494 29.29 32.43 26.85
CA ASN A 494 28.95 33.86 26.72
C ASN A 494 29.68 34.62 27.88
N PRO A 495 29.70 35.96 28.00
CA PRO A 495 29.37 37.07 27.08
C PRO A 495 30.71 37.81 26.74
N PRO A 496 30.98 39.15 26.87
CA PRO A 496 30.16 40.38 26.95
C PRO A 496 30.65 41.61 26.11
N SER A 497 29.84 42.69 26.16
CA SER A 497 30.16 44.13 25.95
C SER A 497 30.65 44.60 24.55
N ASN A 498 30.46 45.87 24.12
CA ASN A 498 30.00 47.09 24.81
C ASN A 498 29.34 48.11 23.83
N ASN A 499 28.41 48.95 24.32
CA ASN A 499 27.92 50.29 23.84
C ASN A 499 27.79 50.62 22.31
N THR A 500 26.77 51.35 21.83
CA THR A 500 26.43 52.75 22.22
C THR A 500 25.05 53.22 21.70
N THR A 501 24.25 53.84 22.59
CA THR A 501 23.35 55.05 22.50
C THR A 501 22.97 55.63 21.10
N SER A 502 21.79 56.22 20.81
CA SER A 502 20.92 57.10 21.62
C SER A 502 19.45 57.26 21.13
N THR A 503 18.48 57.19 22.06
CA THR A 503 17.43 58.19 22.48
C THR A 503 16.74 59.14 21.45
N THR A 504 15.54 59.74 21.59
CA THR A 504 14.66 60.25 22.72
C THR A 504 13.25 60.66 22.12
N THR A 505 12.09 60.97 22.75
CA THR A 505 11.52 61.06 24.14
C THR A 505 9.94 61.08 24.11
N THR A 506 9.24 60.46 25.10
CA THR A 506 7.90 60.84 25.69
C THR A 506 6.61 60.94 24.81
N THR A 507 5.36 60.96 25.35
CA THR A 507 4.84 61.42 26.66
C THR A 507 3.76 60.51 27.29
N THR A 508 3.50 60.69 28.59
CA THR A 508 2.74 59.82 29.50
C THR A 508 1.42 60.40 30.01
N THR A 509 0.53 59.53 30.52
CA THR A 509 -0.26 59.79 31.75
C THR A 509 -0.70 58.46 32.37
N SER A 510 -1.08 58.45 33.64
CA SER A 510 -1.20 57.21 34.44
C SER A 510 -2.32 57.26 35.49
N THR A 511 -2.83 56.09 35.88
CA THR A 511 -3.44 55.89 37.21
C THR A 511 -3.40 54.42 37.65
N ALA A 512 -3.38 54.22 38.96
CA ALA A 512 -3.28 52.96 39.73
C ALA A 512 -4.68 52.40 40.08
N THR A 513 -4.93 51.20 40.64
CA THR A 513 -4.18 49.94 40.92
C THR A 513 -5.20 48.88 41.37
N ASN A 514 -4.93 47.58 41.15
CA ASN A 514 -4.88 46.56 42.22
C ASN A 514 -4.65 45.14 41.66
N SER A 515 -4.02 44.28 42.46
CA SER A 515 -3.64 42.90 42.12
C SER A 515 -4.53 41.88 42.83
N LEU A 516 -4.73 40.69 42.24
CA LEU A 516 -4.19 39.43 42.80
C LEU A 516 -4.46 38.17 41.93
N HIS A 517 -3.74 37.11 42.29
CA HIS A 517 -3.44 35.84 41.63
C HIS A 517 -4.52 35.01 40.89
N HIS A 518 -4.05 34.40 39.80
CA HIS A 518 -4.07 32.97 39.43
C HIS A 518 -5.21 32.02 39.87
N GLY A 519 -5.66 31.18 38.93
CA GLY A 519 -6.29 29.88 39.23
C GLY A 519 -6.93 29.19 38.02
N ARG A 520 -6.21 28.30 37.31
CA ARG A 520 -6.78 27.50 36.20
C ARG A 520 -7.32 26.17 36.74
N ALA A 521 -8.60 25.87 36.49
CA ALA A 521 -9.22 24.60 36.86
C ALA A 521 -9.74 23.84 35.63
N THR A 522 -9.51 22.53 35.61
CA THR A 522 -10.02 21.58 34.62
C THR A 522 -11.05 20.67 35.29
N THR A 523 -12.19 20.43 34.63
CA THR A 523 -13.26 19.60 35.18
C THR A 523 -13.00 18.11 34.95
N THR A 524 -13.16 17.30 35.99
CA THR A 524 -13.25 15.84 35.90
C THR A 524 -14.20 15.37 37.00
N THR A 525 -15.11 14.45 36.69
CA THR A 525 -16.19 14.07 37.61
C THR A 525 -16.18 12.57 37.89
N THR A 526 -15.97 12.24 39.16
CA THR A 526 -16.20 10.91 39.74
C THR A 526 -16.95 11.09 41.05
N THR A 527 -18.06 10.40 41.22
CA THR A 527 -18.94 10.49 42.40
C THR A 527 -18.67 9.37 43.40
N THR A 528 -18.73 9.71 44.69
CA THR A 528 -18.21 8.89 45.79
C THR A 528 -19.23 7.91 46.37
N THR A 529 -18.75 6.75 46.82
CA THR A 529 -19.48 5.79 47.66
C THR A 529 -19.83 6.36 49.04
N THR A 530 -20.98 5.97 49.59
CA THR A 530 -21.27 6.00 51.04
C THR A 530 -21.93 4.68 51.46
N SER A 531 -21.92 4.39 52.77
CA SER A 531 -22.18 3.06 53.33
C SER A 531 -22.94 3.13 54.67
N SER A 532 -23.56 2.02 55.11
CA SER A 532 -23.34 1.38 56.44
C SER A 532 -24.52 0.53 57.00
N THR A 533 -24.15 -0.60 57.63
CA THR A 533 -24.77 -1.30 58.80
C THR A 533 -26.23 -1.84 58.83
N THR A 534 -26.31 -3.19 58.70
CA THR A 534 -26.90 -4.19 59.65
C THR A 534 -28.33 -4.11 60.21
N THR A 535 -29.07 -5.24 60.14
CA THR A 535 -29.49 -6.06 61.32
C THR A 535 -30.02 -7.46 60.92
N ASN A 536 -30.28 -8.35 61.91
CA ASN A 536 -30.49 -9.81 61.75
C ASN A 536 -31.96 -10.26 61.59
N SER A 537 -32.19 -11.47 61.03
CA SER A 537 -32.97 -12.55 61.69
C SER A 537 -32.87 -13.90 60.94
N CYS A 538 -33.29 -14.99 61.59
CA CYS A 538 -32.94 -16.39 61.30
C CYS A 538 -33.89 -17.12 60.30
N GLY A 539 -33.44 -18.26 59.74
CA GLY A 539 -34.26 -19.17 58.91
C GLY A 539 -33.56 -20.48 58.53
N GLU A 540 -33.76 -21.52 59.34
CA GLU A 540 -33.22 -22.91 59.33
C GLU A 540 -32.86 -23.65 58.01
N GLY A 541 -31.93 -24.61 58.12
CA GLY A 541 -32.13 -25.95 57.51
C GLY A 541 -31.02 -26.54 56.62
N GLY A 542 -30.35 -27.61 57.08
CA GLY A 542 -29.60 -28.55 56.22
C GLY A 542 -28.13 -28.80 56.61
N ARG A 543 -27.77 -30.06 56.92
CA ARG A 543 -26.39 -30.51 57.18
C ARG A 543 -25.90 -31.50 56.12
N SER A 544 -24.68 -31.31 55.61
CA SER A 544 -23.70 -32.37 55.36
C SER A 544 -22.28 -31.76 55.36
N ALA A 545 -21.21 -32.57 55.34
CA ALA A 545 -19.87 -32.14 55.76
C ALA A 545 -18.70 -32.61 54.88
N HIS A 546 -17.53 -32.00 55.12
CA HIS A 546 -16.17 -32.37 54.66
C HIS A 546 -15.82 -32.00 53.18
N PRO A 547 -14.53 -31.76 52.85
CA PRO A 547 -13.96 -30.40 53.02
C PRO A 547 -13.11 -29.89 51.83
N ASP A 548 -12.76 -28.60 51.84
CA ASP A 548 -11.82 -28.00 50.89
C ASP A 548 -10.39 -28.56 50.99
N PRO A 549 -9.67 -28.59 49.85
CA PRO A 549 -8.30 -28.09 49.85
C PRO A 549 -7.98 -27.16 48.66
N LEU A 550 -7.34 -26.02 48.96
CA LEU A 550 -6.59 -25.17 48.03
C LEU A 550 -5.08 -25.33 48.28
N PRO A 551 -4.18 -24.94 47.34
CA PRO A 551 -4.33 -24.84 45.89
C PRO A 551 -3.16 -25.52 45.12
N SER A 552 -3.33 -25.78 43.82
CA SER A 552 -2.20 -26.04 42.90
C SER A 552 -2.43 -25.44 41.51
N GLN A 553 -1.34 -25.14 40.78
CA GLN A 553 -1.37 -24.35 39.54
C GLN A 553 -1.66 -25.21 38.29
N GLY A 554 -2.49 -24.68 37.40
CA GLY A 554 -2.58 -25.06 35.98
C GLY A 554 -3.04 -23.83 35.17
N SER A 555 -2.16 -23.10 34.50
CA SER A 555 -1.51 -23.40 33.21
C SER A 555 -2.39 -23.04 32.01
N VAL A 556 -2.18 -21.82 31.49
CA VAL A 556 -2.90 -21.16 30.41
C VAL A 556 -2.87 -21.95 29.10
N LEU A 557 -3.99 -22.59 28.74
CA LEU A 557 -4.27 -23.12 27.38
C LEU A 557 -5.78 -23.04 27.06
N HIS A 558 -6.30 -21.81 26.91
CA HIS A 558 -7.68 -21.60 26.41
C HIS A 558 -7.90 -20.27 25.64
N SER A 559 -6.86 -19.44 25.48
CA SER A 559 -6.98 -18.11 24.88
C SER A 559 -6.69 -18.05 23.37
N SER A 560 -6.05 -19.07 22.77
CA SER A 560 -5.61 -19.01 21.37
C SER A 560 -6.74 -19.23 20.35
N SER A 561 -7.70 -20.11 20.62
CA SER A 561 -8.84 -20.38 19.73
C SER A 561 -9.89 -19.27 19.76
N GLN A 562 -10.17 -18.71 20.95
CA GLN A 562 -11.14 -17.60 21.04
C GLN A 562 -10.68 -16.34 20.28
N LEU A 563 -9.36 -16.17 20.05
CA LEU A 563 -8.82 -15.07 19.25
C LEU A 563 -8.87 -15.33 17.74
N SER A 564 -8.77 -16.57 17.24
CA SER A 564 -9.04 -16.87 15.83
C SER A 564 -10.52 -16.63 15.51
N ASP A 565 -11.38 -17.13 16.40
CA ASP A 565 -12.83 -17.12 16.18
C ASP A 565 -13.38 -15.70 16.32
N ALA A 566 -12.86 -14.88 17.26
CA ALA A 566 -13.18 -13.46 17.34
C ALA A 566 -12.76 -12.66 16.09
N CYS A 567 -11.59 -12.96 15.51
CA CYS A 567 -11.15 -12.32 14.26
C CYS A 567 -12.01 -12.74 13.07
N LEU A 568 -12.35 -14.03 12.95
CA LEU A 568 -13.23 -14.53 11.90
C LEU A 568 -14.65 -13.95 12.05
N CYS A 569 -15.17 -13.88 13.28
CA CYS A 569 -16.41 -13.18 13.58
C CYS A 569 -16.34 -11.68 13.24
N LEU A 570 -15.23 -10.98 13.50
CA LEU A 570 -15.10 -9.57 13.10
C LEU A 570 -15.15 -9.39 11.58
N ILE A 571 -14.52 -10.28 10.82
CA ILE A 571 -14.54 -10.27 9.34
C ILE A 571 -15.95 -10.58 8.83
N ILE A 572 -16.59 -11.63 9.35
CA ILE A 572 -17.97 -12.00 8.98
C ILE A 572 -18.97 -10.90 9.39
N LEU A 573 -18.83 -10.28 10.55
CA LEU A 573 -19.69 -9.20 11.03
C LEU A 573 -19.48 -7.90 10.23
N THR A 574 -18.24 -7.53 9.89
CA THR A 574 -17.99 -6.34 9.04
C THR A 574 -18.51 -6.56 7.62
N HIS A 575 -18.30 -7.74 7.03
CA HIS A 575 -18.84 -8.06 5.71
C HIS A 575 -20.38 -8.12 5.72
N SER A 576 -20.98 -8.71 6.76
CA SER A 576 -22.44 -8.74 6.95
C SER A 576 -23.02 -7.35 7.21
N LEU A 577 -22.31 -6.47 7.92
CA LEU A 577 -22.72 -5.09 8.15
C LEU A 577 -22.65 -4.29 6.85
N VAL A 578 -21.60 -4.44 6.05
CA VAL A 578 -21.49 -3.82 4.71
C VAL A 578 -22.60 -4.32 3.79
N HIS A 579 -22.86 -5.64 3.76
CA HIS A 579 -23.96 -6.21 2.98
C HIS A 579 -25.33 -5.68 3.44
N THR A 580 -25.57 -5.62 4.76
CA THR A 580 -26.83 -5.10 5.33
C THR A 580 -26.99 -3.61 5.03
N GLN A 581 -25.91 -2.81 5.07
CA GLN A 581 -25.95 -1.39 4.68
C GLN A 581 -26.19 -1.21 3.18
N LEU A 582 -25.66 -2.09 2.32
CA LEU A 582 -25.97 -2.11 0.88
C LEU A 582 -27.43 -2.47 0.62
N GLU A 583 -27.99 -3.46 1.31
CA GLU A 583 -29.40 -3.86 1.17
C GLU A 583 -30.35 -2.79 1.69
N ASN A 584 -30.08 -2.21 2.86
CA ASN A 584 -30.81 -1.04 3.36
C ASN A 584 -30.74 0.15 2.39
N ARG A 585 -29.60 0.35 1.71
CA ARG A 585 -29.43 1.41 0.70
C ARG A 585 -30.18 1.12 -0.59
N LYS A 586 -30.29 -0.15 -1.02
CA LYS A 586 -31.19 -0.58 -2.11
C LYS A 586 -32.66 -0.32 -1.74
N ILE A 587 -33.09 -0.65 -0.52
CA ILE A 587 -34.44 -0.40 -0.01
C ILE A 587 -34.73 1.11 0.03
N LEU A 588 -33.78 1.92 0.53
CA LEU A 588 -33.93 3.38 0.56
C LEU A 588 -34.06 3.97 -0.85
N LEU A 589 -33.24 3.50 -1.81
CA LEU A 589 -33.32 3.92 -3.22
C LEU A 589 -34.61 3.46 -3.90
N SER A 590 -35.13 2.28 -3.56
CA SER A 590 -36.43 1.78 -4.02
C SER A 590 -37.57 2.68 -3.51
N HIS A 591 -37.62 2.97 -2.21
CA HIS A 591 -38.59 3.91 -1.63
C HIS A 591 -38.45 5.33 -2.18
N PHE A 592 -37.24 5.81 -2.46
CA PHE A 592 -37.03 7.11 -3.09
C PHE A 592 -37.56 7.15 -4.52
N SER A 593 -37.26 6.11 -5.32
CA SER A 593 -37.78 5.95 -6.69
C SER A 593 -39.32 5.86 -6.71
N LEU A 594 -39.91 5.14 -5.77
CA LEU A 594 -41.37 5.00 -5.64
C LEU A 594 -42.04 6.35 -5.29
N ASN A 595 -41.46 7.11 -4.36
CA ASN A 595 -41.95 8.44 -3.98
C ASN A 595 -41.79 9.47 -5.11
N VAL A 596 -40.64 9.50 -5.79
CA VAL A 596 -40.44 10.36 -6.97
C VAL A 596 -41.46 10.03 -8.06
N SER A 597 -41.73 8.73 -8.30
CA SER A 597 -42.76 8.29 -9.24
C SER A 597 -44.16 8.76 -8.83
N GLN A 598 -44.53 8.65 -7.55
CA GLN A 598 -45.83 9.15 -7.05
C GLN A 598 -45.97 10.68 -7.12
N LEU A 599 -44.89 11.45 -6.88
CA LEU A 599 -44.92 12.89 -7.13
C LEU A 599 -45.10 13.20 -8.62
N PHE A 600 -44.40 12.48 -9.50
CA PHE A 600 -44.49 12.68 -10.95
C PHE A 600 -45.92 12.42 -11.47
N PHE A 601 -46.57 11.33 -11.03
CA PHE A 601 -47.95 11.06 -11.41
C PHE A 601 -48.97 12.04 -10.79
N LYS A 602 -48.72 12.59 -9.59
CA LYS A 602 -49.58 13.64 -9.01
C LYS A 602 -49.40 15.01 -9.69
N GLY A 603 -48.21 15.31 -10.21
CA GLY A 603 -47.92 16.54 -10.95
C GLY A 603 -48.43 16.59 -12.39
N VAL A 604 -48.99 15.49 -12.91
CA VAL A 604 -49.57 15.38 -14.27
C VAL A 604 -51.11 15.36 -14.23
N ALA A 605 -51.71 15.49 -13.05
CA ALA A 605 -53.16 15.40 -12.81
C ALA A 605 -53.80 16.69 -12.26
N TYR A 606 -53.15 17.84 -12.48
CA TYR A 606 -53.58 19.19 -12.09
C TYR A 606 -53.29 20.20 -13.21
#